data_AF-A0A286C272-F1
#
_entry.id   AF-A0A286C272-F1
#
_cell.length_a   1.000
_cell.length_b   1.000
_cell.length_c   1.000
_cell.angle_alpha   90.00
_cell.angle_beta   90.00
_cell.angle_gamma   90.00
#
_symmetry.space_group_name_H-M   'P 1'
#
loop_
_entity.id
_entity.type
_entity.pdbx_description
1 polymer ?
#
loop_
_entity_poly.entity_id
_entity_poly.type
_entity_poly.pdbx_seq_one_letter_code
_entity_poly.pdbx_strand_id
1 'polypeptide(L)'
;MKPPMAPGEACQTGGMALQKKHLQEKGFTYLWVMFIVAMTGLALAGAGQLWRTEARREKEKELMFVGEQFRLAIGSYYESSPGTKRYPDSLEKLLSDDRFPIVKRHLRKVFIDPMTGVPEWGLIQKSGSGITGVYSLSAREPLKRANFHQRYAAFGEAENYRDWKFIYLPGDVGGAMPQPQPTPQAQSQSDTRPSQPQAQPQAQPETEPQSERRLPPPQTQSESQPLWDPFSPSSDPAGGTDPGAQSPGYSKRHIQE
;
A
#
# COMPACT_ATOMS: atom_id res chain seq x y z
N MET A 1 -56.36 -79.31 -79.19
CA MET A 1 -56.76 -79.17 -77.78
C MET A 1 -55.60 -78.60 -76.97
N LYS A 2 -55.84 -77.60 -76.12
CA LYS A 2 -54.96 -77.14 -75.02
C LYS A 2 -55.66 -77.51 -73.70
N PRO A 3 -54.94 -77.83 -72.61
CA PRO A 3 -54.86 -76.88 -71.48
C PRO A 3 -53.49 -76.98 -70.73
N PRO A 4 -53.26 -76.39 -69.53
CA PRO A 4 -52.48 -75.15 -69.33
C PRO A 4 -51.47 -75.25 -68.13
N MET A 5 -51.09 -74.10 -67.53
CA MET A 5 -50.24 -73.85 -66.32
C MET A 5 -48.73 -73.66 -66.59
N ALA A 6 -48.13 -72.48 -66.39
CA ALA A 6 -47.97 -71.57 -65.23
C ALA A 6 -46.51 -71.67 -64.69
N PRO A 7 -45.98 -70.61 -64.03
CA PRO A 7 -44.59 -70.16 -64.14
C PRO A 7 -43.66 -70.63 -63.00
N GLY A 8 -42.34 -70.67 -63.24
CA GLY A 8 -41.32 -70.48 -62.20
C GLY A 8 -40.78 -69.04 -62.32
N GLU A 9 -40.68 -68.22 -61.26
CA GLU A 9 -39.85 -68.39 -60.03
C GLU A 9 -38.41 -68.74 -60.45
N ALA A 10 -37.30 -68.08 -60.09
CA ALA A 10 -36.92 -66.97 -59.21
C ALA A 10 -35.55 -66.49 -59.77
N CYS A 11 -35.03 -65.28 -59.54
CA CYS A 11 -34.47 -64.82 -58.28
C CYS A 11 -33.99 -63.37 -58.51
N GLN A 12 -34.63 -62.39 -57.88
CA GLN A 12 -34.11 -61.02 -57.84
C GLN A 12 -33.04 -60.94 -56.75
N THR A 13 -31.81 -60.71 -57.19
CA THR A 13 -30.64 -60.33 -56.40
C THR A 13 -30.96 -59.11 -55.54
N GLY A 14 -31.16 -59.33 -54.24
CA GLY A 14 -31.25 -58.29 -53.22
C GLY A 14 -29.89 -57.64 -53.01
N GLY A 15 -29.63 -56.53 -53.73
CA GLY A 15 -28.53 -55.63 -53.43
C GLY A 15 -28.77 -54.96 -52.08
N MET A 16 -28.01 -55.35 -51.06
CA MET A 16 -27.95 -54.62 -49.79
C MET A 16 -27.36 -53.23 -50.06
N ALA A 17 -28.23 -52.24 -50.23
CA ALA A 17 -27.85 -50.84 -50.19
C ALA A 17 -27.29 -50.53 -48.80
N LEU A 18 -25.97 -50.34 -48.73
CA LEU A 18 -25.28 -49.70 -47.62
C LEU A 18 -25.87 -48.29 -47.46
N GLN A 19 -26.88 -48.16 -46.60
CA GLN A 19 -27.36 -46.86 -46.14
C GLN A 19 -26.20 -46.17 -45.41
N LYS A 20 -25.52 -45.26 -46.11
CA LYS A 20 -24.74 -44.19 -45.48
C LYS A 20 -25.74 -43.37 -44.65
N LYS A 21 -25.72 -43.56 -43.32
CA LYS A 21 -26.32 -42.62 -42.39
C LYS A 21 -25.66 -41.27 -42.63
N HIS A 22 -26.36 -40.36 -43.28
CA HIS A 22 -25.98 -38.95 -43.30
C HIS A 22 -26.08 -38.47 -41.85
N LEU A 23 -24.93 -38.33 -41.18
CA LEU A 23 -24.87 -37.69 -39.87
C LEU A 23 -25.37 -36.26 -40.06
N GLN A 24 -26.54 -35.99 -39.52
CA GLN A 24 -27.14 -34.66 -39.56
C GLN A 24 -26.17 -33.64 -38.96
N GLU A 25 -26.02 -32.53 -39.68
CA GLU A 25 -25.02 -31.51 -39.41
C GLU A 25 -25.20 -30.90 -38.03
N LYS A 26 -24.09 -30.80 -37.30
CA LYS A 26 -23.98 -30.36 -35.91
C LYS A 26 -24.14 -28.84 -35.78
N GLY A 27 -25.30 -28.29 -36.14
CA GLY A 27 -25.59 -26.86 -35.97
C GLY A 27 -25.68 -26.44 -34.49
N PHE A 28 -26.06 -27.37 -33.61
CA PHE A 28 -26.25 -27.10 -32.18
C PHE A 28 -24.93 -26.88 -31.41
N THR A 29 -23.83 -27.51 -31.84
CA THR A 29 -22.53 -27.34 -31.18
C THR A 29 -22.04 -25.89 -31.28
N TYR A 30 -22.31 -25.22 -32.41
CA TYR A 30 -21.97 -23.80 -32.57
C TYR A 30 -22.76 -22.91 -31.60
N LEU A 31 -24.07 -23.16 -31.46
CA LEU A 31 -24.92 -22.44 -30.50
C LEU A 31 -24.42 -22.64 -29.06
N TRP A 32 -24.01 -23.86 -28.70
CA TRP A 32 -23.45 -24.15 -27.39
C TRP A 32 -22.13 -23.42 -27.12
N VAL A 33 -21.21 -23.40 -28.10
CA VAL A 33 -19.94 -22.68 -27.98
C VAL A 33 -20.19 -21.18 -27.82
N MET A 34 -21.07 -20.60 -28.65
CA MET A 34 -21.46 -19.19 -28.53
C MET A 34 -22.05 -18.88 -27.15
N PHE A 35 -22.88 -19.78 -26.61
CA PHE A 35 -23.45 -19.62 -25.27
C PHE A 35 -22.40 -19.66 -24.15
N ILE A 36 -21.45 -20.60 -24.20
CA ILE A 36 -20.33 -20.66 -23.24
C ILE A 36 -19.50 -19.37 -23.31
N VAL A 37 -19.16 -18.91 -24.52
CA VAL A 37 -18.38 -17.69 -24.71
C VAL A 37 -19.14 -16.47 -24.16
N ALA A 38 -20.44 -16.38 -24.42
CA ALA A 38 -21.30 -15.32 -23.87
C ALA A 38 -21.33 -15.35 -22.34
N MET A 39 -21.59 -16.51 -21.73
CA MET A 39 -21.57 -16.67 -20.26
C MET A 39 -20.21 -16.31 -19.65
N THR A 40 -19.12 -16.72 -20.30
CA THR A 40 -17.75 -16.42 -19.84
C THR A 40 -17.48 -14.93 -19.91
N GLY A 41 -17.89 -14.26 -20.99
CA GLY A 41 -17.79 -12.80 -21.13
C GLY A 41 -18.53 -12.06 -20.02
N LEU A 42 -19.75 -12.49 -19.67
CA LEU A 42 -20.51 -11.91 -18.57
C LEU A 42 -19.84 -12.15 -17.20
N ALA A 43 -19.32 -13.36 -16.97
CA ALA A 43 -18.64 -13.71 -15.72
C ALA A 43 -17.39 -12.84 -15.49
N LEU A 44 -16.56 -12.63 -16.52
CA LEU A 44 -15.36 -11.79 -16.42
C LEU A 44 -15.72 -10.31 -16.21
N ALA A 45 -16.78 -9.82 -16.86
CA ALA A 45 -17.23 -8.44 -16.70
C ALA A 45 -17.62 -8.13 -15.24
N GLY A 46 -18.29 -9.07 -14.56
CA GLY A 46 -18.63 -8.93 -13.15
C GLY A 46 -17.42 -8.94 -12.21
N ALA A 47 -16.45 -9.83 -12.46
CA ALA A 47 -15.24 -9.98 -11.63
C ALA A 47 -14.36 -8.71 -11.63
N GLY A 48 -14.24 -8.04 -12.78
CA GLY A 48 -13.40 -6.84 -12.92
C GLY A 48 -13.84 -5.66 -12.03
N GLN A 49 -15.10 -5.60 -11.63
CA GLN A 49 -15.63 -4.48 -10.85
C GLN A 49 -15.18 -4.53 -9.38
N LEU A 50 -15.02 -5.72 -8.81
CA LEU A 50 -14.47 -5.92 -7.46
C LEU A 50 -13.01 -5.48 -7.38
N TRP A 51 -12.19 -5.90 -8.35
CA TRP A 51 -10.77 -5.56 -8.41
C TRP A 51 -10.51 -4.05 -8.55
N ARG A 52 -11.39 -3.30 -9.23
CA ARG A 52 -11.26 -1.84 -9.33
C ARG A 52 -11.31 -1.16 -7.96
N THR A 53 -12.14 -1.67 -7.05
CA THR A 53 -12.29 -1.10 -5.72
C THR A 53 -11.09 -1.44 -4.84
N GLU A 54 -10.59 -2.67 -4.92
CA GLU A 54 -9.35 -3.07 -4.25
C GLU A 54 -8.17 -2.23 -4.76
N ALA A 55 -7.93 -2.19 -6.07
CA ALA A 55 -6.86 -1.38 -6.65
C ALA A 55 -6.92 0.10 -6.24
N ARG A 56 -8.13 0.67 -6.06
CA ARG A 56 -8.29 2.04 -5.56
C ARG A 56 -7.90 2.18 -4.08
N ARG A 57 -8.22 1.20 -3.23
CA ARG A 57 -7.81 1.18 -1.82
C ARG A 57 -6.30 1.08 -1.68
N GLU A 58 -5.65 0.23 -2.47
CA GLU A 58 -4.19 0.11 -2.49
C GLU A 58 -3.52 1.43 -2.89
N LYS A 59 -4.00 2.08 -3.96
CA LYS A 59 -3.50 3.40 -4.39
C LYS A 59 -3.67 4.47 -3.32
N GLU A 60 -4.75 4.42 -2.56
CA GLU A 60 -5.01 5.38 -1.48
C GLU A 60 -4.09 5.17 -0.27
N LYS A 61 -3.84 3.91 0.10
CA LYS A 61 -2.83 3.58 1.12
C LYS A 61 -1.44 4.06 0.69
N GLU A 62 -1.10 3.86 -0.59
CA GLU A 62 0.15 4.35 -1.15
C GLU A 62 0.22 5.88 -1.13
N LEU A 63 -0.88 6.57 -1.46
CA LEU A 63 -0.95 8.04 -1.37
C LEU A 63 -0.67 8.53 0.05
N MET A 64 -1.28 7.90 1.06
CA MET A 64 -1.01 8.23 2.47
C MET A 64 0.44 7.98 2.86
N PHE A 65 1.02 6.87 2.40
CA PHE A 65 2.42 6.54 2.66
C PHE A 65 3.37 7.55 2.02
N VAL A 66 3.16 7.87 0.73
CA VAL A 66 3.98 8.83 -0.01
C VAL A 66 3.85 10.24 0.58
N GLY A 67 2.63 10.66 0.94
CA GLY A 67 2.38 11.92 1.60
C GLY A 67 3.11 12.04 2.95
N GLU A 68 3.12 10.96 3.74
CA GLU A 68 3.93 10.87 4.96
C GLU A 68 5.44 11.01 4.66
N GLN A 69 5.95 10.36 3.61
CA GLN A 69 7.36 10.49 3.23
C GLN A 69 7.73 11.94 2.87
N PHE A 70 6.88 12.64 2.12
CA PHE A 70 7.10 14.05 1.83
C PHE A 70 7.07 14.91 3.08
N ARG A 71 6.09 14.73 3.96
CA ARG A 71 5.99 15.46 5.24
C ARG A 71 7.25 15.24 6.09
N LEU A 72 7.69 13.99 6.24
CA LEU A 72 8.89 13.64 7.00
C LEU A 72 10.15 14.22 6.36
N ALA A 73 10.25 14.21 5.03
CA ALA A 73 11.38 14.81 4.32
C ALA A 73 11.45 16.34 4.52
N ILE A 74 10.31 17.03 4.39
CA ILE A 74 10.20 18.47 4.65
C ILE A 74 10.55 18.78 6.11
N GLY A 75 10.04 17.99 7.05
CA GLY A 75 10.38 18.15 8.46
C GLY A 75 11.85 17.92 8.76
N SER A 76 12.44 16.89 8.17
CA SER A 76 13.86 16.60 8.29
C SER A 76 14.73 17.73 7.72
N TYR A 77 14.34 18.32 6.60
CA TYR A 77 15.02 19.47 5.97
C TYR A 77 14.96 20.73 6.84
N TYR A 78 13.78 21.00 7.39
CA TYR A 78 13.54 22.12 8.28
C TYR A 78 14.36 22.00 9.58
N GLU A 79 14.40 20.80 10.17
CA GLU A 79 15.14 20.49 11.39
C GLU A 79 16.66 20.44 11.18
N SER A 80 17.13 20.03 10.01
CA SER A 80 18.58 19.95 9.74
C SER A 80 19.22 21.29 9.42
N SER A 81 18.45 22.32 9.04
CA SER A 81 18.98 23.60 8.56
C SER A 81 20.00 24.22 9.53
N PRO A 82 21.27 24.44 9.11
CA PRO A 82 22.30 25.01 9.96
C PRO A 82 22.04 26.51 10.18
N GLY A 83 21.47 26.86 11.32
CA GLY A 83 21.13 28.24 11.69
C GLY A 83 19.64 28.53 11.62
N THR A 84 19.21 29.38 10.69
CA THR A 84 17.80 29.77 10.58
C THR A 84 16.99 28.65 9.94
N LYS A 85 15.98 28.14 10.66
CA LYS A 85 15.09 27.09 10.13
C LYS A 85 14.31 27.62 8.92
N ARG A 86 14.46 26.96 7.77
CA ARG A 86 13.84 27.36 6.49
C ARG A 86 13.33 26.14 5.75
N TYR A 87 12.18 26.27 5.09
CA TYR A 87 11.62 25.21 4.25
C TYR A 87 12.35 25.12 2.91
N PRO A 88 12.25 23.99 2.19
CA PRO A 88 12.83 23.89 0.84
C PRO A 88 12.08 24.77 -0.15
N ASP A 89 12.80 25.36 -1.10
CA ASP A 89 12.21 26.16 -2.19
C ASP A 89 11.61 25.27 -3.29
N SER A 90 12.12 24.04 -3.43
CA SER A 90 11.71 23.08 -4.44
C SER A 90 11.80 21.64 -3.93
N LEU A 91 11.10 20.70 -4.59
CA LEU A 91 11.15 19.28 -4.20
C LEU A 91 12.52 18.66 -4.46
N GLU A 92 13.28 19.17 -5.42
CA GLU A 92 14.63 18.71 -5.76
C GLU A 92 15.61 18.92 -4.61
N LYS A 93 15.43 19.99 -3.82
CA LYS A 93 16.22 20.24 -2.61
C LYS A 93 15.98 19.21 -1.51
N LEU A 94 14.85 18.48 -1.54
CA LEU A 94 14.64 17.33 -0.64
C LEU A 94 15.46 16.11 -1.06
N LEU A 95 15.76 15.96 -2.36
CA LEU A 95 16.55 14.83 -2.87
C LEU A 95 18.04 15.02 -2.60
N SER A 96 18.52 16.26 -2.75
CA SER A 96 19.92 16.62 -2.60
C SER A 96 20.04 17.99 -1.94
N ASP A 97 20.35 17.99 -0.64
CA ASP A 97 20.67 19.21 0.10
C ASP A 97 22.19 19.47 0.03
N ASP A 98 22.53 20.57 -0.64
CA ASP A 98 23.88 21.09 -0.88
C ASP A 98 24.34 22.09 0.19
N ARG A 99 23.51 22.38 1.19
CA ARG A 99 23.85 23.29 2.31
C ARG A 99 24.89 22.71 3.27
N PHE A 100 25.17 21.41 3.17
CA PHE A 100 26.13 20.70 4.01
C PHE A 100 27.39 20.33 3.23
N PRO A 101 28.55 20.20 3.89
CA PRO A 101 29.77 19.67 3.27
C PRO A 101 29.60 18.26 2.67
N ILE A 102 28.69 17.47 3.22
CA ILE A 102 28.28 16.16 2.71
C ILE A 102 26.82 16.27 2.28
N VAL A 103 26.53 15.95 1.01
CA VAL A 103 25.17 16.02 0.46
C VAL A 103 24.21 15.19 1.31
N LYS A 104 23.22 15.86 1.89
CA LYS A 104 22.20 15.21 2.73
C LYS A 104 20.94 14.95 1.90
N ARG A 105 20.45 13.71 1.94
CA ARG A 105 19.24 13.30 1.20
C ARG A 105 18.09 13.10 2.18
N HIS A 106 17.07 13.94 2.09
CA HIS A 106 15.88 13.84 2.93
C HIS A 106 14.80 12.95 2.31
N LEU A 107 14.78 12.89 0.98
CA LEU A 107 13.88 12.04 0.20
C LEU A 107 14.70 11.12 -0.72
N ARG A 108 14.33 9.84 -0.77
CA ARG A 108 15.06 8.86 -1.61
C ARG A 108 14.91 9.14 -3.11
N LYS A 109 13.69 9.51 -3.52
CA LYS A 109 13.29 9.81 -4.90
C LYS A 109 12.01 10.64 -4.88
N VAL A 110 11.77 11.42 -5.94
CA VAL A 110 10.45 12.02 -6.16
C VAL A 110 9.47 10.88 -6.45
N PHE A 111 8.46 10.72 -5.59
CA PHE A 111 7.44 9.70 -5.76
C PHE A 111 6.45 10.13 -6.83
N ILE A 112 5.89 9.14 -7.54
CA ILE A 112 4.78 9.35 -8.48
C ILE A 112 3.49 9.40 -7.68
N ASP A 113 2.58 10.31 -8.02
CA ASP A 113 1.24 10.32 -7.43
C ASP A 113 0.48 9.06 -7.90
N PRO A 114 0.11 8.12 -7.00
CA PRO A 114 -0.54 6.86 -7.38
C PRO A 114 -1.95 7.06 -7.96
N MET A 115 -2.55 8.23 -7.76
CA MET A 115 -3.87 8.55 -8.30
C MET A 115 -3.79 9.03 -9.75
N THR A 116 -2.85 9.92 -10.06
CA THR A 116 -2.69 10.56 -11.38
C THR A 116 -1.70 9.82 -12.27
N GLY A 117 -0.74 9.09 -11.69
CA GLY A 117 0.32 8.38 -12.41
C GLY A 117 1.46 9.29 -12.88
N VAL A 118 1.49 10.56 -12.46
CA VAL A 118 2.54 11.52 -12.81
C VAL A 118 3.36 11.90 -11.57
N PRO A 119 4.66 12.26 -11.72
CA PRO A 119 5.48 12.75 -10.61
C PRO A 119 5.17 14.21 -10.22
N GLU A 120 4.05 14.75 -10.68
CA GLU A 120 3.64 16.12 -10.42
C GLU A 120 2.75 16.19 -9.16
N TRP A 121 3.13 17.06 -8.24
CA TRP A 121 2.44 17.27 -6.96
C TRP A 121 2.03 18.72 -6.81
N GLY A 122 0.88 18.94 -6.18
CA GLY A 122 0.49 20.26 -5.71
C GLY A 122 1.38 20.68 -4.54
N LEU A 123 1.96 21.87 -4.59
CA LEU A 123 2.87 22.39 -3.57
C LEU A 123 2.15 23.40 -2.68
N ILE A 124 2.34 23.27 -1.36
CA ILE A 124 1.75 24.17 -0.36
C ILE A 124 2.86 25.05 0.18
N GLN A 125 2.87 26.31 -0.24
CA GLN A 125 3.88 27.27 0.18
C GLN A 125 3.33 28.22 1.23
N LYS A 126 4.15 28.54 2.24
CA LYS A 126 3.85 29.60 3.21
C LYS A 126 4.60 30.86 2.81
N SER A 127 3.92 32.01 2.85
CA SER A 127 4.45 33.29 2.38
C SER A 127 5.90 33.52 2.85
N GLY A 128 6.82 33.63 1.88
CA GLY A 128 8.25 33.88 2.10
C GLY A 128 9.05 32.77 2.78
N SER A 129 8.45 31.62 3.11
CA SER A 129 9.09 30.58 3.94
C SER A 129 9.50 29.34 3.15
N GLY A 130 8.90 29.09 1.98
CA GLY A 130 9.14 27.91 1.12
C GLY A 130 7.98 26.91 1.14
N ILE A 131 8.23 25.71 0.64
CA ILE A 131 7.26 24.61 0.53
C ILE A 131 7.11 23.92 1.90
N THR A 132 5.93 24.04 2.48
CA THR A 132 5.56 23.45 3.77
C THR A 132 4.85 22.10 3.66
N GLY A 133 4.34 21.77 2.48
CA GLY A 133 3.59 20.54 2.27
C GLY A 133 3.28 20.24 0.81
N VAL A 134 2.65 19.09 0.58
CA VAL A 134 2.23 18.63 -0.75
C VAL A 134 0.82 18.07 -0.73
N TYR A 135 0.15 18.03 -1.89
CA TYR A 135 -1.14 17.39 -2.10
C TYR A 135 -1.24 16.76 -3.50
N SER A 136 -2.12 15.77 -3.67
CA SER A 136 -2.37 15.15 -4.97
C SER A 136 -3.21 16.06 -5.86
N LEU A 137 -2.96 16.07 -7.17
CA LEU A 137 -3.76 16.86 -8.12
C LEU A 137 -5.10 16.19 -8.48
N SER A 138 -5.34 14.96 -8.02
CA SER A 138 -6.51 14.17 -8.40
C SER A 138 -7.82 14.69 -7.80
N ALA A 139 -8.81 14.98 -8.64
CA ALA A 139 -10.17 15.35 -8.24
C ALA A 139 -11.07 14.15 -7.91
N ARG A 140 -10.51 12.95 -7.67
CA ARG A 140 -11.31 11.78 -7.28
C ARG A 140 -11.67 11.84 -5.81
N GLU A 141 -12.80 11.24 -5.47
CA GLU A 141 -13.27 11.15 -4.09
C GLU A 141 -12.46 10.13 -3.27
N PRO A 142 -12.16 10.39 -1.99
CA PRO A 142 -11.56 9.38 -1.13
C PRO A 142 -12.53 8.27 -0.73
N LEU A 143 -12.04 7.03 -0.66
CA LEU A 143 -12.80 5.91 -0.10
C LEU A 143 -12.67 5.85 1.42
N LYS A 144 -11.52 6.20 1.98
CA LYS A 144 -11.30 6.24 3.43
C LYS A 144 -11.82 7.55 4.01
N ARG A 145 -12.76 7.43 4.95
CA ARG A 145 -13.31 8.55 5.74
C ARG A 145 -12.97 8.47 7.23
N ALA A 146 -12.42 7.34 7.68
CA ALA A 146 -12.16 7.07 9.10
C ALA A 146 -10.80 6.41 9.34
N ASN A 147 -10.41 6.30 10.61
CA ASN A 147 -9.14 5.74 11.07
C ASN A 147 -7.92 6.50 10.52
N PHE A 148 -7.99 7.83 10.55
CA PHE A 148 -6.85 8.69 10.29
C PHE A 148 -6.10 8.95 11.59
N HIS A 149 -4.79 9.18 11.49
CA HIS A 149 -4.02 9.72 12.61
C HIS A 149 -4.56 11.10 12.95
N GLN A 150 -4.44 11.55 14.21
CA GLN A 150 -4.98 12.84 14.68
C GLN A 150 -4.59 14.03 13.78
N ARG A 151 -3.36 14.02 13.27
CA ARG A 151 -2.83 15.02 12.32
C ARG A 151 -3.55 15.09 10.97
N TYR A 152 -4.25 14.03 10.61
CA TYR A 152 -4.99 13.87 9.35
C TYR A 152 -6.49 13.75 9.59
N ALA A 153 -6.99 14.17 10.75
CA ALA A 153 -8.43 14.11 11.05
C ALA A 153 -9.28 14.84 9.99
N ALA A 154 -8.79 15.97 9.47
CA ALA A 154 -9.44 16.74 8.41
C ALA A 154 -9.62 15.97 7.08
N PHE A 155 -8.86 14.88 6.86
CA PHE A 155 -8.98 14.09 5.62
C PHE A 155 -10.27 13.26 5.58
N GLY A 156 -10.90 12.99 6.73
CA GLY A 156 -12.16 12.27 6.80
C GLY A 156 -13.34 13.04 6.22
N GLU A 157 -13.26 14.36 6.20
CA GLU A 157 -14.28 15.27 5.68
C GLU A 157 -13.98 15.76 4.26
N ALA A 158 -12.82 15.40 3.70
CA ALA A 158 -12.39 15.80 2.37
C ALA A 158 -13.25 15.16 1.26
N GLU A 159 -13.72 15.98 0.32
CA GLU A 159 -14.47 15.52 -0.85
C GLU A 159 -13.53 14.99 -1.94
N ASN A 160 -12.30 15.50 -2.05
CA ASN A 160 -11.35 15.10 -3.07
C ASN A 160 -9.94 14.83 -2.50
N TYR A 161 -9.12 14.06 -3.22
CA TYR A 161 -7.70 13.87 -2.85
C TYR A 161 -6.86 15.17 -2.90
N ARG A 162 -7.37 16.24 -3.52
CA ARG A 162 -6.73 17.56 -3.49
C ARG A 162 -6.77 18.21 -2.11
N ASP A 163 -7.76 17.85 -1.29
CA ASP A 163 -7.91 18.35 0.07
C ASP A 163 -7.05 17.57 1.07
N TRP A 164 -6.50 16.44 0.66
CA TRP A 164 -5.51 15.69 1.43
C TRP A 164 -4.16 16.39 1.35
N LYS A 165 -3.99 17.36 2.24
CA LYS A 165 -2.84 18.25 2.34
C LYS A 165 -1.86 17.72 3.39
N PHE A 166 -0.72 17.22 2.94
CA PHE A 166 0.35 16.72 3.81
C PHE A 166 1.29 17.88 4.16
N ILE A 167 1.04 18.54 5.28
CA ILE A 167 1.78 19.73 5.73
C ILE A 167 2.66 19.38 6.93
N TYR A 168 3.89 19.90 6.96
CA TYR A 168 4.75 19.87 8.13
C TYR A 168 4.80 21.24 8.80
N LEU A 169 4.35 21.31 10.05
CA LEU A 169 4.53 22.47 10.92
C LEU A 169 5.46 22.10 12.08
N PRO A 170 6.44 22.96 12.44
CA PRO A 170 7.29 22.71 13.60
C PRO A 170 6.45 22.67 14.87
N GLY A 171 6.65 21.65 15.69
CA GLY A 171 5.84 21.39 16.89
C GLY A 171 4.68 20.43 16.65
N ASP A 172 4.34 20.08 15.41
CA ASP A 172 3.42 18.98 15.09
C ASP A 172 4.13 17.61 15.14
N VAL A 173 4.89 17.39 16.21
CA VAL A 173 5.43 16.07 16.57
C VAL A 173 4.31 15.28 17.24
N GLY A 174 3.63 14.44 16.47
CA GLY A 174 2.66 13.49 17.01
C GLY A 174 1.46 14.08 17.77
N GLY A 175 0.57 14.83 17.10
CA GLY A 175 -0.81 14.99 17.62
C GLY A 175 -1.02 16.12 18.63
N ALA A 176 -0.38 17.26 18.44
CA ALA A 176 -0.86 18.49 19.07
C ALA A 176 -2.08 19.00 18.29
N MET A 177 -3.22 19.10 18.98
CA MET A 177 -4.50 19.56 18.46
C MET A 177 -4.34 20.90 17.72
N PRO A 178 -5.00 21.13 16.57
CA PRO A 178 -5.28 22.48 16.14
C PRO A 178 -6.19 23.11 17.20
N GLN A 179 -5.63 24.01 18.00
CA GLN A 179 -6.42 24.84 18.92
C GLN A 179 -7.33 25.72 18.05
N PRO A 180 -8.66 25.61 18.15
CA PRO A 180 -9.53 26.62 17.56
C PRO A 180 -9.23 27.97 18.23
N GLN A 181 -9.09 28.99 17.39
CA GLN A 181 -8.87 30.39 17.73
C GLN A 181 -9.67 30.85 18.95
N PRO A 182 -9.11 31.69 19.84
CA PRO A 182 -9.87 32.24 20.96
C PRO A 182 -10.95 33.18 20.42
N THR A 183 -12.21 32.79 20.61
CA THR A 183 -13.34 33.71 20.48
C THR A 183 -13.29 34.68 21.67
N PRO A 184 -13.44 36.01 21.49
CA PRO A 184 -13.50 36.94 22.62
C PRO A 184 -14.81 36.68 23.40
N GLN A 185 -14.72 35.95 24.51
CA GLN A 185 -15.86 35.67 25.35
C GLN A 185 -16.09 36.85 26.28
N ALA A 186 -17.17 37.57 26.02
CA ALA A 186 -17.64 38.70 26.81
C ALA A 186 -17.89 38.27 28.27
N GLN A 187 -17.48 39.15 29.18
CA GLN A 187 -17.63 39.05 30.63
C GLN A 187 -19.09 38.91 31.06
N SER A 188 -19.36 38.06 32.07
CA SER A 188 -20.49 38.22 33.00
C SER A 188 -20.35 37.32 34.24
N GLN A 189 -20.14 37.98 35.39
CA GLN A 189 -20.78 37.75 36.71
C GLN A 189 -20.35 36.49 37.49
N SER A 190 -19.46 36.57 38.49
CA SER A 190 -19.62 37.05 39.88
C SER A 190 -20.62 36.25 40.74
N ASP A 191 -20.05 35.39 41.57
CA ASP A 191 -20.31 35.24 43.01
C ASP A 191 -21.71 34.76 43.46
N THR A 192 -21.81 33.48 43.84
CA THR A 192 -22.55 33.10 45.07
C THR A 192 -22.10 31.74 45.61
N ARG A 193 -21.48 31.77 46.79
CA ARG A 193 -21.22 30.62 47.66
C ARG A 193 -22.47 30.29 48.49
N PRO A 194 -22.77 29.00 48.73
CA PRO A 194 -23.41 28.62 49.98
C PRO A 194 -22.55 27.66 50.79
N SER A 195 -22.38 28.03 52.05
CA SER A 195 -21.74 27.31 53.14
C SER A 195 -22.54 26.06 53.54
N GLN A 196 -21.87 24.93 53.78
CA GLN A 196 -22.45 23.79 54.50
C GLN A 196 -21.81 23.66 55.90
N PRO A 197 -22.59 23.34 56.96
CA PRO A 197 -22.10 23.21 58.32
C PRO A 197 -21.57 21.80 58.64
N GLN A 198 -20.58 21.78 59.51
CA GLN A 198 -19.84 20.65 60.01
C GLN A 198 -20.61 19.86 61.10
N ALA A 199 -20.55 18.53 61.06
CA ALA A 199 -20.79 17.66 62.22
C ALA A 199 -20.00 16.33 62.09
N GLN A 200 -19.17 16.04 63.09
CA GLN A 200 -18.57 14.73 63.46
C GLN A 200 -19.08 14.39 64.91
N PRO A 201 -18.84 13.22 65.56
CA PRO A 201 -17.90 12.13 65.28
C PRO A 201 -18.34 10.66 65.64
N GLN A 202 -17.42 9.71 65.39
CA GLN A 202 -17.16 8.41 66.08
C GLN A 202 -17.95 7.12 65.72
N ALA A 203 -17.24 6.13 65.16
CA ALA A 203 -16.80 4.90 65.87
C ALA A 203 -15.90 4.01 64.97
N GLN A 204 -14.71 3.65 65.49
CA GLN A 204 -13.87 2.49 65.14
C GLN A 204 -13.77 1.66 66.44
N PRO A 205 -13.64 0.31 66.41
CA PRO A 205 -12.45 -0.46 65.98
C PRO A 205 -12.87 -1.70 65.13
N GLU A 206 -12.04 -2.54 64.49
CA GLU A 206 -10.83 -3.29 64.88
C GLU A 206 -10.36 -4.04 63.58
N THR A 207 -9.11 -3.93 63.14
CA THR A 207 -8.04 -4.97 63.21
C THR A 207 -8.50 -6.36 62.69
N GLU A 208 -8.06 -6.87 61.52
CA GLU A 208 -6.79 -7.59 61.30
C GLU A 208 -6.56 -7.95 59.80
N PRO A 209 -5.34 -8.39 59.41
CA PRO A 209 -4.77 -8.23 58.07
C PRO A 209 -4.92 -9.47 57.17
N GLN A 210 -5.10 -9.26 55.86
CA GLN A 210 -4.83 -10.31 54.86
C GLN A 210 -3.98 -9.76 53.71
N SER A 211 -2.69 -9.99 53.91
CA SER A 211 -1.68 -10.30 52.90
C SER A 211 -2.15 -11.38 51.92
N GLU A 212 -2.29 -11.03 50.64
CA GLU A 212 -2.09 -11.84 49.42
C GLU A 212 -2.80 -11.03 48.31
N ARG A 213 -2.19 -10.52 47.25
CA ARG A 213 -1.35 -11.20 46.29
C ARG A 213 -0.78 -10.10 45.39
N ARG A 214 0.41 -9.61 45.74
CA ARG A 214 1.21 -8.77 44.85
C ARG A 214 1.73 -9.69 43.74
N LEU A 215 1.11 -9.61 42.55
CA LEU A 215 1.62 -10.29 41.36
C LEU A 215 3.00 -9.69 40.99
N PRO A 216 4.07 -10.49 40.90
CA PRO A 216 5.33 -10.06 40.33
C PRO A 216 5.25 -10.00 38.79
N PRO A 217 6.04 -9.14 38.12
CA PRO A 217 6.15 -9.13 36.66
C PRO A 217 6.82 -10.43 36.14
N PRO A 218 6.52 -10.87 34.91
CA PRO A 218 7.19 -12.03 34.33
C PRO A 218 8.68 -11.72 34.13
N GLN A 219 9.52 -12.58 34.72
CA GLN A 219 10.96 -12.56 34.53
C GLN A 219 11.30 -13.05 33.12
N THR A 220 11.94 -12.20 32.33
CA THR A 220 12.66 -12.57 31.12
C THR A 220 13.91 -13.35 31.54
N GLN A 221 13.88 -14.67 31.35
CA GLN A 221 15.09 -15.48 31.50
C GLN A 221 15.92 -15.37 30.21
N SER A 222 17.10 -14.78 30.40
CA SER A 222 18.21 -14.79 29.47
C SER A 222 18.85 -16.17 29.54
N GLU A 223 18.60 -17.04 28.56
CA GLU A 223 19.32 -18.29 28.39
C GLU A 223 20.16 -18.24 27.11
N SER A 224 21.45 -18.03 27.35
CA SER A 224 22.53 -18.18 26.38
C SER A 224 22.91 -19.66 26.29
N GLN A 225 22.87 -20.26 25.09
CA GLN A 225 24.01 -20.86 24.38
C GLN A 225 23.60 -21.87 23.27
N PRO A 226 24.50 -22.10 22.29
CA PRO A 226 24.17 -22.46 20.91
C PRO A 226 24.31 -23.95 20.65
N LEU A 227 23.55 -24.49 19.70
CA LEU A 227 23.90 -25.78 19.09
C LEU A 227 23.15 -25.96 17.76
N TRP A 228 23.94 -26.13 16.69
CA TRP A 228 23.68 -26.84 15.43
C TRP A 228 22.49 -26.44 14.52
N ASP A 229 22.81 -25.77 13.40
CA ASP A 229 21.96 -25.65 12.21
C ASP A 229 22.20 -26.84 11.25
N PRO A 230 21.17 -27.61 10.83
CA PRO A 230 21.33 -28.79 9.98
C PRO A 230 21.23 -28.58 8.45
N PHE A 231 21.27 -27.35 7.92
CA PHE A 231 21.15 -27.15 6.48
C PHE A 231 22.11 -26.08 5.93
N SER A 232 23.35 -26.49 5.69
CA SER A 232 24.25 -25.82 4.75
C SER A 232 24.27 -26.62 3.43
N PRO A 233 24.02 -26.01 2.27
CA PRO A 233 24.22 -26.65 0.98
C PRO A 233 25.71 -26.70 0.63
N SER A 234 26.21 -27.92 0.45
CA SER A 234 27.54 -28.29 -0.01
C SER A 234 27.92 -27.63 -1.33
N SER A 235 29.07 -26.95 -1.36
CA SER A 235 29.76 -26.53 -2.58
C SER A 235 31.19 -27.07 -2.55
N ASP A 236 31.42 -28.11 -3.33
CA ASP A 236 32.74 -28.50 -3.85
C ASP A 236 32.47 -29.30 -5.13
N PRO A 237 33.31 -29.15 -6.19
CA PRO A 237 34.56 -29.89 -6.17
C PRO A 237 35.78 -29.11 -6.68
N ALA A 238 36.91 -29.37 -6.03
CA ALA A 238 38.24 -29.13 -6.55
C ALA A 238 38.70 -30.27 -7.48
N GLY A 239 39.54 -29.94 -8.46
CA GLY A 239 40.49 -30.88 -9.06
C GLY A 239 40.87 -30.58 -10.50
N GLY A 240 42.11 -30.14 -10.74
CA GLY A 240 42.71 -30.18 -12.08
C GLY A 240 43.83 -29.16 -12.33
N THR A 241 45.04 -29.49 -11.88
CA THR A 241 46.34 -28.87 -12.19
C THR A 241 46.72 -28.89 -13.68
N ASP A 242 47.37 -27.82 -14.17
CA ASP A 242 48.56 -27.91 -15.04
C ASP A 242 49.37 -26.58 -15.02
N PRO A 243 50.72 -26.59 -14.94
CA PRO A 243 51.56 -25.39 -15.06
C PRO A 243 52.33 -25.37 -16.39
N GLY A 244 52.29 -24.26 -17.14
CA GLY A 244 53.25 -24.08 -18.24
C GLY A 244 52.95 -22.94 -19.22
N ALA A 245 54.03 -22.24 -19.58
CA ALA A 245 54.25 -21.43 -20.78
C ALA A 245 53.95 -19.90 -20.75
N GLN A 246 55.05 -19.15 -20.54
CA GLN A 246 55.61 -18.12 -21.43
C GLN A 246 54.90 -16.77 -21.71
N SER A 247 55.64 -15.72 -21.35
CA SER A 247 55.60 -14.30 -21.76
C SER A 247 55.62 -14.08 -23.30
N PRO A 248 55.72 -12.84 -23.87
CA PRO A 248 55.68 -11.49 -23.30
C PRO A 248 54.81 -10.44 -24.06
N GLY A 249 54.54 -9.31 -23.40
CA GLY A 249 54.60 -7.97 -24.00
C GLY A 249 53.45 -7.46 -24.88
N TYR A 250 52.86 -6.33 -24.49
CA TYR A 250 52.86 -5.15 -25.36
C TYR A 250 52.69 -3.85 -24.56
N SER A 251 53.56 -2.91 -24.89
CA SER A 251 53.64 -1.53 -24.45
C SER A 251 52.73 -0.67 -25.32
N LYS A 252 51.98 0.29 -24.73
CA LYS A 252 52.03 1.67 -25.25
C LYS A 252 51.35 2.67 -24.31
N ARG A 253 52.18 3.62 -23.89
CA ARG A 253 51.81 4.97 -23.48
C ARG A 253 51.05 5.67 -24.61
N HIS A 254 50.06 6.49 -24.26
CA HIS A 254 49.76 7.69 -25.05
C HIS A 254 49.57 8.86 -24.09
N ILE A 255 50.53 9.78 -24.18
CA ILE A 255 50.49 11.16 -23.71
C ILE A 255 49.75 11.95 -24.79
N GLN A 256 48.87 12.88 -24.40
CA GLN A 256 48.52 14.02 -25.24
C GLN A 256 48.20 15.23 -24.35
N GLU A 257 49.04 16.25 -24.57
CA GLU A 257 49.02 17.70 -24.20
C GLU A 257 48.61 18.16 -22.79
#